data_AF-A0A4R3RD95-F1
#
_entry.id   AF-A0A4R3RD95-F1
#
_cell.length_a   1.000
_cell.length_b   1.000
_cell.length_c   1.000
_cell.angle_alpha   90.00
_cell.angle_beta   90.00
_cell.angle_gamma   90.00
#
_symmetry.space_group_name_H-M   'P 1'
#
loop_
_entity.id
_entity.type
_entity.pdbx_description
1 polymer ?
#
loop_
_entity_poly.entity_id
_entity_poly.type
_entity_poly.pdbx_seq_one_letter_code
_entity_poly.pdbx_strand_id
1 'polypeptide(L)'
;MPGAAEAKAAQKGRSRHTKSSGTAIAFPCTLSPKGVRIITRGGHDWTDRFPAIAKAAKKLDVATAILNGEAVVLDEQGRSDFGLLQQSLGGRGGKRTSDEAIFMACDLLYFDGRDLRQLEFTARRHLLEGLIKSRDDVIRLSEEIEADGDRFL
;
A
#
# COMPACT_ATOMS: atom_id res chain seq x y z
N MET A 1 34.59 -1.99 -37.65
CA MET A 1 33.74 -3.21 -37.60
C MET A 1 34.70 -4.39 -37.68
N PRO A 2 34.80 -5.25 -36.67
CA PRO A 2 33.75 -5.94 -35.90
C PRO A 2 33.70 -5.46 -34.43
N GLY A 3 32.79 -5.84 -33.54
CA GLY A 3 31.62 -6.73 -33.57
C GLY A 3 31.04 -6.70 -32.14
N ALA A 4 29.72 -6.54 -32.02
CA ALA A 4 29.02 -6.42 -30.75
C ALA A 4 28.83 -7.80 -30.09
N ALA A 5 29.49 -8.03 -28.95
CA ALA A 5 29.35 -9.13 -27.99
C ALA A 5 30.41 -8.85 -26.89
N GLU A 6 30.19 -8.81 -25.59
CA GLU A 6 29.12 -9.18 -24.68
C GLU A 6 29.23 -8.26 -23.46
N ALA A 7 28.13 -7.67 -23.01
CA ALA A 7 28.04 -7.11 -21.66
C ALA A 7 26.84 -7.73 -20.97
N LYS A 8 26.97 -9.02 -20.61
CA LYS A 8 26.00 -9.68 -19.73
C LYS A 8 26.43 -9.41 -18.28
N ALA A 9 26.21 -8.18 -17.82
CA ALA A 9 26.28 -7.89 -16.39
C ALA A 9 25.01 -8.46 -15.75
N ALA A 10 25.18 -9.58 -15.04
CA ALA A 10 24.17 -10.14 -14.17
C ALA A 10 23.81 -9.10 -13.09
N GLN A 11 22.70 -8.38 -13.29
CA GLN A 11 22.05 -7.63 -12.23
C GLN A 11 21.41 -8.66 -11.29
N LYS A 12 22.15 -9.10 -10.28
CA LYS A 12 21.64 -9.94 -9.20
C LYS A 12 20.50 -9.16 -8.54
N GLY A 13 19.26 -9.54 -8.86
CA GLY A 13 18.06 -8.84 -8.44
C GLY A 13 17.98 -8.75 -6.92
N ARG A 14 18.24 -7.56 -6.38
CA ARG A 14 17.87 -7.23 -5.00
C ARG A 14 16.38 -6.96 -5.01
N SER A 15 15.65 -7.94 -4.52
CA SER A 15 14.20 -7.89 -4.45
C SER A 15 13.83 -7.06 -3.21
N ARG A 16 13.50 -5.78 -3.41
CA ARG A 16 13.04 -4.90 -2.34
C ARG A 16 11.59 -5.23 -2.02
N HIS A 17 11.37 -5.64 -0.78
CA HIS A 17 10.06 -6.00 -0.26
C HIS A 17 9.71 -5.02 0.85
N THR A 18 8.49 -4.50 0.83
CA THR A 18 7.90 -3.97 2.06
C THR A 18 7.52 -5.15 2.93
N LYS A 19 8.00 -5.18 4.18
CA LYS A 19 7.63 -6.25 5.10
C LYS A 19 6.15 -6.07 5.40
N SER A 20 5.30 -6.97 4.91
CA SER A 20 3.97 -7.12 5.51
C SER A 20 4.21 -7.69 6.89
N SER A 21 4.28 -6.81 7.88
CA SER A 21 4.16 -7.23 9.28
C SER A 21 2.92 -8.13 9.33
N GLY A 22 2.96 -9.27 10.02
CA GLY A 22 1.79 -10.15 10.17
C GLY A 22 0.66 -9.51 10.99
N THR A 23 0.55 -8.19 10.93
CA THR A 23 -0.02 -7.23 11.87
C THR A 23 -1.00 -6.29 11.14
N ALA A 24 -1.31 -6.55 9.87
CA ALA A 24 -2.04 -5.65 9.01
C ALA A 24 -3.00 -6.37 8.05
N ILE A 25 -3.99 -5.63 7.56
CA ILE A 25 -4.86 -6.10 6.47
C ILE A 25 -4.39 -5.43 5.19
N ALA A 26 -3.75 -6.22 4.32
CA ALA A 26 -3.28 -5.75 3.03
C ALA A 26 -4.43 -5.75 2.01
N PHE A 27 -4.58 -4.63 1.32
CA PHE A 27 -5.60 -4.45 0.29
C PHE A 27 -5.19 -3.44 -0.79
N PRO A 28 -5.60 -3.67 -2.05
CA PRO A 28 -5.73 -2.57 -3.00
C PRO A 28 -6.85 -1.61 -2.57
N CYS A 29 -6.50 -0.32 -2.51
CA CYS A 29 -7.43 0.79 -2.46
C CYS A 29 -7.57 1.37 -3.88
N THR A 30 -8.76 1.25 -4.45
CA THR A 30 -9.07 1.72 -5.80
C THR A 30 -9.82 3.03 -5.75
N LEU A 31 -9.36 4.02 -6.50
CA LEU A 31 -10.00 5.31 -6.72
C LEU A 31 -10.45 5.40 -8.17
N SER A 32 -11.71 5.75 -8.38
CA SER A 32 -12.30 5.92 -9.71
C SER A 32 -13.39 6.99 -9.70
N PRO A 33 -13.87 7.43 -10.88
CA PRO A 33 -15.04 8.31 -10.97
C PRO A 33 -16.30 7.76 -10.29
N LYS A 34 -16.40 6.43 -10.14
CA LYS A 34 -17.53 5.76 -9.47
C LYS A 34 -17.40 5.75 -7.95
N GLY A 35 -16.29 6.24 -7.40
CA GLY A 35 -15.99 6.27 -5.97
C GLY A 35 -14.74 5.46 -5.60
N VAL A 36 -14.56 5.31 -4.28
CA VAL A 36 -13.45 4.57 -3.67
C VAL A 36 -13.92 3.16 -3.32
N ARG A 37 -13.06 2.16 -3.55
CA ARG A 37 -13.26 0.79 -3.11
C ARG A 37 -12.03 0.26 -2.40
N ILE A 38 -12.24 -0.35 -1.23
CA ILE A 38 -11.18 -1.01 -0.45
C ILE A 38 -11.44 -2.50 -0.50
N ILE A 39 -10.62 -3.24 -1.25
CA ILE A 39 -10.84 -4.67 -1.50
C ILE A 39 -9.76 -5.48 -0.81
N THR A 40 -10.14 -6.30 0.17
CA THR A 40 -9.20 -7.21 0.84
C THR A 40 -8.56 -8.18 -0.14
N ARG A 41 -7.40 -8.76 0.22
CA ARG A 41 -6.77 -9.84 -0.57
C ARG A 41 -7.71 -11.01 -0.87
N GLY A 42 -8.70 -11.28 -0.01
CA GLY A 42 -9.74 -12.29 -0.21
C GLY A 42 -10.90 -11.87 -1.13
N GLY A 43 -10.86 -10.65 -1.69
CA GLY A 43 -11.87 -10.14 -2.62
C GLY A 43 -13.08 -9.47 -1.95
N HIS A 44 -13.13 -9.38 -0.63
CA HIS A 44 -14.23 -8.71 0.08
C HIS A 44 -14.12 -7.19 0.00
N ASP A 45 -15.24 -6.53 -0.28
CA ASP A 45 -15.36 -5.07 -0.25
C ASP A 45 -15.53 -4.59 1.19
N TRP A 46 -14.52 -3.88 1.69
CA TRP A 46 -14.41 -3.37 3.05
C TRP A 46 -14.44 -1.84 3.08
N THR A 47 -14.95 -1.21 2.02
CA THR A 47 -15.05 0.25 1.94
C THR A 47 -15.77 0.84 3.14
N ASP A 48 -16.88 0.24 3.56
CA ASP A 48 -17.67 0.70 4.71
C ASP A 48 -16.96 0.45 6.05
N ARG A 49 -16.00 -0.48 6.10
CA ARG A 49 -15.24 -0.78 7.33
C ARG A 49 -14.18 0.28 7.62
N PHE A 50 -13.76 1.04 6.62
CA PHE A 50 -12.69 2.04 6.72
C PHE A 50 -13.13 3.40 6.17
N PRO A 51 -14.15 4.05 6.79
CA PRO A 51 -14.73 5.29 6.28
C PRO A 51 -13.70 6.44 6.23
N ALA A 52 -12.80 6.53 7.22
CA ALA A 52 -11.73 7.52 7.24
C ALA A 52 -10.78 7.38 6.04
N ILE A 53 -10.33 6.15 5.75
CA ILE A 53 -9.47 5.85 4.59
C ILE A 53 -10.19 6.17 3.28
N ALA A 54 -11.45 5.75 3.15
CA ALA A 54 -12.24 6.04 1.95
C ALA A 54 -12.43 7.54 1.72
N LYS A 55 -12.66 8.31 2.79
CA LYS A 55 -12.79 9.78 2.74
C LYS A 55 -11.47 10.45 2.37
N ALA A 56 -10.34 9.99 2.91
CA ALA A 56 -9.02 10.52 2.60
C ALA A 56 -8.62 10.21 1.15
N ALA A 57 -8.90 8.99 0.67
CA ALA A 57 -8.67 8.61 -0.72
C ALA A 57 -9.40 9.56 -1.69
N LYS A 58 -10.66 9.91 -1.44
CA LYS A 58 -11.41 10.87 -2.28
C LYS A 58 -10.78 12.27 -2.38
N LYS A 59 -9.87 12.63 -1.48
CA LYS A 59 -9.18 13.94 -1.49
C LYS A 59 -7.87 13.91 -2.27
N LEU A 60 -7.40 12.74 -2.71
CA LEU A 60 -6.23 12.66 -3.58
C LEU A 60 -6.58 13.32 -4.92
N ASP A 61 -5.70 14.21 -5.37
CA ASP A 61 -5.86 14.97 -6.62
C ASP A 61 -5.49 14.10 -7.83
N VAL A 62 -6.31 13.08 -8.09
CA VAL A 62 -6.14 12.08 -9.16
C VAL A 62 -7.50 11.74 -9.76
N ALA A 63 -7.55 11.44 -11.06
CA ALA A 63 -8.76 10.97 -11.71
C ALA A 63 -9.03 9.49 -11.41
N THR A 64 -7.97 8.68 -11.43
CA THR A 64 -8.03 7.23 -11.17
C THR A 64 -6.72 6.73 -10.57
N ALA A 65 -6.78 5.88 -9.55
CA ALA A 65 -5.59 5.25 -9.01
C ALA A 65 -5.88 3.88 -8.40
N ILE A 66 -4.88 3.01 -8.37
CA ILE A 66 -4.88 1.80 -7.56
C ILE A 66 -3.65 1.86 -6.66
N LEU A 67 -3.89 2.13 -5.38
CA LEU A 67 -2.87 2.09 -4.34
C LEU A 67 -2.84 0.70 -3.71
N ASN A 68 -1.66 0.16 -3.45
CA ASN A 68 -1.49 -1.03 -2.63
C ASN A 68 -0.90 -0.63 -1.29
N GLY A 69 -1.39 -1.27 -0.22
CA GLY A 69 -0.96 -0.93 1.14
C GLY A 69 -1.70 -1.72 2.20
N GLU A 70 -1.60 -1.24 3.42
CA GLU A 70 -2.05 -1.91 4.64
C GLU A 70 -2.89 -0.97 5.51
N ALA A 71 -4.06 -1.43 5.99
CA ALA A 71 -4.69 -0.76 7.14
C ALA A 71 -3.94 -1.11 8.43
N VAL A 72 -3.68 -0.10 9.24
CA VAL A 72 -3.10 -0.24 10.58
C VAL A 72 -3.81 0.70 11.56
N VAL A 73 -3.78 0.35 12.84
CA VAL A 73 -3.97 1.28 13.95
C VAL A 73 -2.61 1.45 14.62
N LEU A 74 -2.27 2.66 15.04
CA LEU A 74 -1.00 2.94 15.70
C LEU A 74 -1.19 2.92 17.22
N ASP A 75 -0.22 2.38 17.95
CA ASP A 75 -0.12 2.49 19.40
C ASP A 75 0.29 3.91 19.84
N GLU A 76 0.36 4.14 21.15
CA GLU A 76 0.79 5.42 21.74
C GLU A 76 2.24 5.81 21.39
N GLN A 77 3.04 4.86 20.90
CA GLN A 77 4.41 5.08 20.43
C GLN A 77 4.49 5.24 18.90
N GLY A 78 3.35 5.25 18.20
CA GLY A 78 3.27 5.40 16.75
C GLY A 78 3.56 4.12 15.96
N ARG A 79 3.60 2.95 16.60
CA ARG A 79 3.89 1.65 15.95
C ARG A 79 2.59 0.97 15.54
N SER A 80 2.61 0.26 14.42
CA SER A 80 1.43 -0.49 13.97
C SER A 80 1.10 -1.65 14.92
N ASP A 81 -0.16 -1.72 15.34
CA ASP A 81 -0.68 -2.75 16.24
C ASP A 81 -1.93 -3.42 15.64
N PHE A 82 -1.84 -4.74 15.45
CA PHE A 82 -2.90 -5.55 14.87
C PHE A 82 -4.03 -5.86 15.85
N GLY A 83 -3.69 -6.00 17.13
CA GLY A 83 -4.68 -6.20 18.18
C GLY A 83 -5.62 -5.02 18.23
N LEU A 84 -5.08 -3.79 18.18
CA LEU A 84 -5.87 -2.56 18.10
C LEU A 84 -6.71 -2.51 16.81
N LEU A 85 -6.12 -2.86 15.66
CA LEU A 85 -6.89 -2.93 14.40
C LEU A 85 -8.04 -3.94 14.49
N GLN A 86 -7.79 -5.16 14.99
CA GLN A 86 -8.82 -6.17 15.17
C GLN A 86 -9.89 -5.69 16.15
N GLN A 87 -9.51 -5.08 17.26
CA GLN A 87 -10.42 -4.57 18.28
C GLN A 87 -11.32 -3.47 17.73
N SER A 88 -10.75 -2.50 17.01
CA SER A 88 -11.52 -1.41 16.37
C SER A 88 -12.53 -1.96 15.36
N LEU A 89 -12.20 -3.05 14.65
CA LEU A 89 -13.10 -3.76 13.73
C LEU A 89 -14.12 -4.69 14.45
N GLY A 90 -14.13 -4.74 15.77
CA GLY A 90 -15.05 -5.56 16.56
C GLY A 90 -14.60 -7.02 16.75
N GLY A 91 -13.31 -7.28 16.71
CA GLY A 91 -12.68 -8.58 16.93
C GLY A 91 -12.62 -9.46 15.68
N ARG A 92 -12.60 -10.78 15.89
CA ARG A 92 -12.47 -11.76 14.81
C ARG A 92 -13.63 -11.65 13.82
N GLY A 93 -13.30 -11.42 12.55
CA GLY A 93 -14.28 -11.32 11.46
C GLY A 93 -14.75 -9.90 11.14
N GLY A 94 -14.26 -8.86 11.83
CA GLY A 94 -14.32 -7.47 11.38
C GLY A 94 -15.72 -6.96 11.03
N LYS A 95 -16.64 -6.94 12.01
CA LYS A 95 -18.05 -6.58 11.79
C LYS A 95 -18.36 -5.10 12.04
N ARG A 96 -17.43 -4.34 12.62
CA ARG A 96 -17.57 -2.91 12.92
C ARG A 96 -16.74 -2.06 11.97
N THR A 97 -17.02 -0.77 11.95
CA THR A 97 -16.19 0.25 11.29
C THR A 97 -15.01 0.60 12.19
N SER A 98 -13.86 0.90 11.58
CA SER A 98 -12.70 1.45 12.27
C SER A 98 -12.45 2.87 11.78
N ASP A 99 -12.70 3.84 12.66
CA ASP A 99 -12.40 5.26 12.41
C ASP A 99 -10.95 5.63 12.74
N GLU A 100 -10.27 4.77 13.52
CA GLU A 100 -8.87 4.93 13.93
C GLU A 100 -7.87 4.39 12.89
N ALA A 101 -8.34 3.55 11.98
CA ALA A 101 -7.48 2.93 10.97
C ALA A 101 -6.94 3.97 9.98
N ILE A 102 -5.63 3.89 9.75
CA ILE A 102 -4.92 4.62 8.69
C ILE A 102 -4.43 3.63 7.63
N PHE A 103 -4.22 4.13 6.41
CA PHE A 103 -3.70 3.36 5.29
C PHE A 103 -2.23 3.67 5.04
N MET A 104 -1.38 2.67 5.23
CA MET A 104 0.05 2.72 4.92
C MET A 104 0.26 2.23 3.48
N ALA A 105 0.33 3.16 2.53
CA ALA A 105 0.54 2.90 1.12
C ALA A 105 2.00 2.52 0.82
N CYS A 106 2.19 1.41 0.11
CA CYS A 106 3.50 0.88 -0.24
C CYS A 106 3.78 0.89 -1.74
N ASP A 107 2.75 0.83 -2.60
CA ASP A 107 2.92 0.77 -4.06
C ASP A 107 1.78 1.49 -4.81
N LEU A 108 2.05 1.92 -6.04
CA LEU A 108 1.09 2.54 -6.96
C LEU A 108 1.02 1.70 -8.24
N LEU A 109 -0.09 0.98 -8.40
CA LEU A 109 -0.26 0.00 -9.48
C LEU A 109 -0.90 0.59 -10.73
N TYR A 110 -1.71 1.64 -10.56
CA TYR A 110 -2.40 2.33 -11.64
C TYR A 110 -2.53 3.80 -11.30
N PHE A 111 -2.39 4.67 -12.29
CA PHE A 111 -2.48 6.13 -12.13
C PHE A 111 -2.97 6.77 -13.42
N ASP A 112 -4.07 7.52 -13.36
CA ASP A 112 -4.63 8.37 -14.42
C ASP A 112 -4.57 7.76 -15.82
N GLY A 113 -5.24 6.62 -15.99
CA GLY A 113 -5.34 5.95 -17.28
C GLY A 113 -4.23 4.92 -17.55
N ARG A 114 -3.17 4.86 -16.72
CA ARG A 114 -1.97 4.05 -16.98
C ARG A 114 -1.78 2.94 -15.97
N ASP A 115 -1.63 1.73 -16.49
CA ASP A 115 -1.16 0.57 -15.72
C ASP A 115 0.35 0.66 -15.52
N LEU A 116 0.78 0.73 -14.26
CA LEU A 116 2.19 0.90 -13.89
C LEU A 116 2.87 -0.41 -13.57
N ARG A 117 2.17 -1.55 -13.55
CA ARG A 117 2.71 -2.85 -13.11
C ARG A 117 3.86 -3.38 -13.95
N GLN A 118 4.05 -2.84 -15.16
CA GLN A 118 5.19 -3.15 -16.03
C GLN A 118 6.46 -2.35 -15.68
N LEU A 119 6.35 -1.32 -14.84
CA LEU A 119 7.50 -0.55 -14.34
C LEU A 119 8.13 -1.28 -13.15
N GLU A 120 9.42 -1.02 -12.92
CA GLU A 120 10.11 -1.43 -11.70
C GLU A 120 9.44 -0.86 -10.45
N PHE A 121 9.47 -1.62 -9.34
CA PHE A 121 8.89 -1.19 -8.05
C PHE A 121 9.39 0.19 -7.63
N THR A 122 10.67 0.48 -7.83
CA THR A 122 11.28 1.78 -7.52
C THR A 122 10.64 2.95 -8.24
N ALA A 123 10.33 2.78 -9.52
CA ALA A 123 9.69 3.81 -10.33
C ALA A 123 8.25 4.04 -9.85
N ARG A 124 7.51 2.97 -9.56
CA ARG A 124 6.15 3.06 -9.00
C ARG A 124 6.15 3.73 -7.63
N ARG A 125 7.14 3.38 -6.80
CA ARG A 125 7.32 3.95 -5.47
C ARG A 125 7.62 5.44 -5.52
N HIS A 126 8.50 5.87 -6.43
CA HIS A 126 8.79 7.29 -6.63
C HIS A 126 7.54 8.09 -7.03
N LEU A 127 6.70 7.53 -7.91
CA LEU A 127 5.42 8.16 -8.28
C LEU A 127 4.45 8.23 -7.09
N LEU A 128 4.39 7.17 -6.27
CA LEU A 128 3.59 7.15 -5.05
C LEU A 128 4.02 8.24 -4.05
N GLU A 129 5.33 8.45 -3.89
CA GLU A 129 5.90 9.48 -3.01
C GLU A 129 5.53 10.89 -3.47
N GLY A 130 5.47 11.13 -4.78
CA GLY A 130 4.99 12.39 -5.33
C GLY A 130 3.49 12.64 -5.09
N LEU A 131 2.71 11.56 -4.99
CA LEU A 131 1.26 11.61 -4.75
C LEU A 131 0.93 11.85 -3.27
N ILE A 132 1.62 11.18 -2.35
CA ILE A 132 1.35 11.24 -0.90
C ILE A 132 2.27 12.28 -0.25
N LYS A 133 1.73 13.46 0.01
CA LYS A 133 2.53 14.63 0.44
C LYS A 133 2.68 14.81 1.95
N SER A 134 1.83 14.18 2.77
CA SER A 134 1.81 14.38 4.23
C SER A 134 1.95 13.07 5.00
N ARG A 135 2.72 13.12 6.09
CA ARG A 135 2.87 12.00 7.03
C ARG A 135 1.81 12.00 8.14
N ASP A 136 1.07 13.09 8.31
CA ASP A 136 0.06 13.22 9.38
C ASP A 136 -1.36 12.89 8.89
N ASP A 137 -1.52 12.52 7.62
CA ASP A 137 -2.82 12.20 7.02
C ASP A 137 -3.24 10.74 7.32
N VAL A 138 -4.48 10.39 6.97
CA VAL A 138 -5.03 9.03 7.07
C VAL A 138 -4.39 8.10 6.03
N ILE A 139 -3.92 8.64 4.91
CA ILE A 139 -3.12 7.90 3.92
C ILE A 139 -1.67 8.34 4.05
N ARG A 140 -0.79 7.40 4.42
CA ARG A 140 0.63 7.65 4.66
C ARG A 140 1.48 6.72 3.82
N LEU A 141 2.72 7.11 3.56
CA LEU A 141 3.71 6.22 2.97
C LEU A 141 4.17 5.20 4.02
N SER A 142 4.22 3.91 3.67
CA SER A 142 4.95 2.93 4.46
C SER A 142 6.45 3.22 4.40
N GLU A 143 7.17 2.95 5.49
CA GLU A 143 8.63 3.00 5.50
C GLU A 143 9.21 1.92 4.58
N GLU A 144 10.26 2.26 3.84
CA GLU A 144 11.05 1.29 3.07
C GLU A 144 12.09 0.71 4.03
N ILE A 145 11.91 -0.54 4.44
CA ILE A 145 12.95 -1.28 5.16
C ILE A 145 13.64 -2.16 4.13
N GLU A 146 14.92 -1.94 3.88
CA GLU A 146 15.75 -2.89 3.14
C GLU A 146 15.81 -4.20 3.94
N ALA A 147 15.06 -5.20 3.50
CA ALA A 147 15.21 -6.56 3.99
C ALA A 147 16.21 -7.29 3.08
N ASP A 148 17.36 -7.67 3.63
CA ASP A 148 18.22 -8.68 2.99
C ASP A 148 17.41 -9.98 2.85
N GLY A 149 17.39 -10.54 1.64
CA GLY A 149 16.51 -11.64 1.22
C GLY A 149 16.73 -12.99 1.91
N ASP A 150 17.46 -13.04 3.03
CA ASP A 150 17.90 -14.27 3.69
C ASP A 150 17.09 -14.64 4.95
N ARG A 151 15.92 -14.02 5.19
CA ARG A 151 15.13 -14.36 6.38
C ARG A 151 13.63 -14.45 6.16
N PHE A 152 13.23 -15.30 5.23
CA PHE A 152 11.92 -15.97 5.26
C PHE A 152 12.06 -17.40 4.73
N LEU A 153 12.41 -18.33 5.62
CA LEU A 153 12.13 -19.76 5.53
C LEU A 153 11.41 -20.16 6.82
#